data_AF-A0A327J6D7-F1
#
_entry.id   AF-A0A327J6D7-F1
#
_cell.length_a   1.000
_cell.length_b   1.000
_cell.length_c   1.000
_cell.angle_alpha   90.00
_cell.angle_beta   90.00
_cell.angle_gamma   90.00
#
_symmetry.space_group_name_H-M   'P 1'
#
loop_
_entity.id
_entity.type
_entity.pdbx_description
1 polymer ?
#
loop_
_entity_poly.entity_id
_entity_poly.type
_entity_poly.pdbx_seq_one_letter_code
_entity_poly.pdbx_strand_id
1 'polypeptide(L)'
;MKKLIVLTLVAFLAVSAFAMDAYAAKKAKKLAPEVTDEMSQTIDNLTKKVYAHALLSPEDNQKLIEVKIKLDNQMLVLSDPSLAPLYYKAGYLYKMRDMNQEAVDCFQTILENFADTALAPKARTALRSMGIQIADPVKLSEDEDEEEE
;
A
#
# COMPACT_ATOMS: atom_id res chain seq x y z
N MET A 1 -26.50 -40.74 -22.65
CA MET A 1 -26.86 -41.12 -21.26
C MET A 1 -26.08 -40.37 -20.18
N LYS A 2 -24.79 -40.02 -20.36
CA LYS A 2 -24.02 -39.25 -19.35
C LYS A 2 -24.50 -37.80 -19.14
N LYS A 3 -24.94 -37.10 -20.19
CA LYS A 3 -25.43 -35.71 -20.10
C LYS A 3 -26.80 -35.56 -19.44
N LEU A 4 -27.64 -36.60 -19.45
CA LEU A 4 -28.94 -36.62 -18.77
C LEU A 4 -28.81 -36.83 -17.26
N ILE A 5 -27.83 -37.64 -16.83
CA ILE A 5 -27.56 -37.90 -15.41
C ILE A 5 -26.99 -36.64 -14.71
N VAL A 6 -26.15 -35.87 -15.41
CA VAL A 6 -25.60 -34.62 -14.88
C VAL A 6 -26.68 -33.56 -14.71
N LEU A 7 -27.65 -33.48 -15.63
CA LEU A 7 -28.73 -32.49 -15.57
C LEU A 7 -29.72 -32.78 -14.42
N THR A 8 -29.98 -34.06 -14.12
CA THR A 8 -30.78 -34.44 -12.95
C THR A 8 -30.05 -34.20 -11.62
N LEU A 9 -28.71 -34.34 -11.59
CA LEU A 9 -27.91 -34.10 -10.38
C LEU A 9 -27.79 -32.60 -10.03
N VAL A 10 -27.66 -31.75 -11.05
CA VAL A 10 -27.65 -30.28 -10.88
C VAL A 10 -29.04 -29.77 -10.47
N ALA A 11 -30.12 -30.35 -11.01
CA ALA A 11 -31.48 -30.03 -10.59
C ALA A 11 -31.78 -30.45 -9.14
N PHE A 12 -31.25 -31.59 -8.68
CA PHE A 12 -31.42 -32.05 -7.30
C PHE A 12 -30.63 -31.18 -6.30
N LEU A 13 -29.44 -30.70 -6.68
CA LEU A 13 -28.65 -29.75 -5.89
C LEU A 13 -29.32 -28.37 -5.79
N ALA A 14 -29.94 -27.88 -6.87
CA ALA A 14 -30.64 -26.60 -6.87
C ALA A 14 -31.89 -26.61 -5.97
N VAL A 15 -32.67 -27.69 -5.93
CA VAL A 15 -33.87 -27.79 -5.07
C VAL A 15 -33.51 -27.86 -3.57
N SER A 16 -32.35 -28.43 -3.23
CA SER A 16 -31.89 -28.51 -1.83
C SER A 16 -31.44 -27.17 -1.23
N ALA A 17 -31.03 -26.21 -2.08
CA ALA A 17 -30.65 -24.87 -1.63
C ALA A 17 -31.87 -24.00 -1.27
N PHE A 18 -32.99 -24.14 -1.99
CA PHE A 18 -34.20 -23.35 -1.72
C PHE A 18 -35.05 -23.87 -0.53
N ALA A 19 -34.83 -25.11 -0.07
CA ALA A 19 -35.58 -25.67 1.06
C ALA A 19 -34.97 -25.33 2.43
N MET A 20 -33.67 -25.03 2.50
CA MET A 20 -33.01 -24.70 3.78
C MET A 20 -33.26 -23.26 4.23
N ASP A 21 -33.45 -22.31 3.31
CA ASP A 21 -33.70 -20.91 3.68
C ASP A 21 -35.07 -20.71 4.35
N ALA A 22 -36.12 -21.42 3.90
CA ALA A 22 -37.47 -21.23 4.43
C ALA A 22 -37.69 -21.84 5.83
N TYR A 23 -36.94 -22.90 6.20
CA TYR A 23 -37.08 -23.55 7.50
C TYR A 23 -36.15 -22.94 8.56
N ALA A 24 -34.97 -22.45 8.17
CA ALA A 24 -34.07 -21.73 9.07
C ALA A 24 -34.54 -20.29 9.35
N ALA A 25 -35.10 -19.59 8.36
CA ALA A 25 -35.55 -18.20 8.53
C ALA A 25 -36.76 -18.04 9.48
N LYS A 26 -37.61 -19.06 9.62
CA LYS A 26 -38.79 -19.00 10.51
C LYS A 26 -38.48 -19.09 12.02
N LYS A 27 -37.22 -19.36 12.40
CA LYS A 27 -36.77 -19.45 13.81
C LYS A 27 -35.61 -18.53 14.16
N ALA A 28 -35.24 -17.58 13.30
CA ALA A 28 -34.23 -16.59 13.65
C ALA A 28 -34.80 -15.63 14.70
N LYS A 29 -34.49 -15.90 15.98
CA LYS A 29 -34.79 -14.97 17.08
C LYS A 29 -33.99 -13.70 16.84
N LYS A 30 -34.67 -12.55 16.80
CA LYS A 30 -34.01 -11.24 16.70
C LYS A 30 -32.97 -11.14 17.82
N LEU A 31 -31.73 -10.79 17.47
CA LEU A 31 -30.66 -10.64 18.44
C LEU A 31 -31.10 -9.64 19.51
N ALA A 32 -30.74 -9.92 20.77
CA ALA A 32 -30.96 -8.97 21.84
C ALA A 32 -30.12 -7.71 21.57
N PRO A 33 -30.62 -6.50 21.91
CA PRO A 33 -29.89 -5.25 21.68
C PRO A 33 -28.47 -5.26 22.26
N GLU A 34 -28.30 -5.85 23.45
CA GLU A 34 -27.00 -5.98 24.12
C GLU A 34 -25.98 -6.76 23.28
N VAL A 35 -26.42 -7.81 22.59
CA VAL A 35 -25.57 -8.63 21.73
C VAL A 35 -25.16 -7.85 20.47
N THR A 36 -26.09 -7.08 19.89
CA THR A 36 -25.76 -6.22 18.74
C THR A 36 -24.79 -5.10 19.10
N ASP A 37 -24.91 -4.55 20.31
CA ASP A 37 -24.00 -3.51 20.81
C ASP A 37 -22.60 -4.06 21.06
N GLU A 38 -22.49 -5.25 21.67
CA GLU A 38 -21.21 -5.94 21.88
C GLU A 38 -20.51 -6.27 20.55
N MET A 39 -21.28 -6.72 19.55
CA MET A 39 -20.77 -6.95 18.20
C MET A 39 -20.25 -5.65 17.56
N SER A 40 -20.98 -4.54 17.68
CA SER A 40 -20.53 -3.23 17.17
C SER A 40 -19.22 -2.80 17.81
N GLN A 41 -19.12 -2.87 19.14
CA GLN A 41 -17.90 -2.52 19.87
C GLN A 41 -16.70 -3.39 19.47
N THR A 42 -16.95 -4.68 19.22
CA THR A 42 -15.93 -5.61 18.73
C THR A 42 -15.44 -5.21 17.34
N ILE A 43 -16.36 -4.90 16.42
CA ILE A 43 -16.03 -4.43 15.07
C ILE A 43 -15.23 -3.13 15.13
N ASP A 44 -15.63 -2.17 15.96
CA ASP A 44 -14.92 -0.89 16.11
C ASP A 44 -13.50 -1.09 16.68
N ASN A 45 -13.34 -1.97 17.66
CA ASN A 45 -12.04 -2.29 18.24
C ASN A 45 -11.12 -3.00 17.24
N LEU A 46 -11.65 -3.95 16.46
CA LEU A 46 -10.91 -4.60 15.39
C LEU A 46 -10.54 -3.61 14.29
N THR A 47 -11.46 -2.72 13.91
CA THR A 47 -11.23 -1.65 12.94
C THR A 47 -10.12 -0.70 13.40
N LYS A 48 -10.12 -0.29 14.68
CA LYS A 48 -9.02 0.49 15.28
C LYS A 48 -7.69 -0.24 15.23
N LYS A 49 -7.66 -1.55 15.50
CA LYS A 49 -6.44 -2.37 15.41
C LYS A 49 -5.96 -2.49 13.96
N VAL A 50 -6.87 -2.69 13.00
CA VAL A 50 -6.55 -2.67 11.57
C VAL A 50 -5.98 -1.31 11.18
N TYR A 51 -6.54 -0.20 11.68
CA TYR A 51 -5.97 1.11 11.39
C TYR A 51 -4.59 1.31 12.06
N ALA A 52 -4.46 0.93 13.33
CA ALA A 52 -3.20 1.03 14.06
C ALA A 52 -2.09 0.13 13.52
N HIS A 53 -2.43 -1.01 12.91
CA HIS A 53 -1.47 -2.03 12.51
C HIS A 53 -1.26 -2.13 10.98
N ALA A 54 -2.21 -1.68 10.18
CA ALA A 54 -2.19 -1.90 8.72
C ALA A 54 -2.64 -0.68 7.90
N LEU A 55 -3.37 0.29 8.46
CA LEU A 55 -3.94 1.41 7.69
C LEU A 55 -4.01 2.71 8.52
N LEU A 56 -3.15 3.71 8.32
CA LEU A 56 -3.45 5.12 8.64
C LEU A 56 -4.96 5.43 8.52
N SER A 57 -5.52 6.03 9.58
CA SER A 57 -6.89 6.55 9.58
C SER A 57 -7.07 7.57 8.44
N PRO A 58 -8.31 7.90 8.04
CA PRO A 58 -8.54 8.95 7.04
C PRO A 58 -7.82 10.28 7.38
N GLU A 59 -7.80 10.65 8.66
CA GLU A 59 -7.11 11.84 9.15
C GLU A 59 -5.58 11.72 9.02
N ASP A 60 -5.01 10.57 9.35
CA ASP A 60 -3.57 10.36 9.24
C ASP A 60 -3.11 10.26 7.77
N ASN A 61 -3.97 9.73 6.89
CA ASN A 61 -3.73 9.75 5.46
C ASN A 61 -3.71 11.19 4.91
N GLN A 62 -4.65 12.03 5.37
CA GLN A 62 -4.68 13.45 5.04
C GLN A 62 -3.40 14.16 5.51
N LYS A 63 -2.93 13.88 6.74
CA LYS A 63 -1.67 14.43 7.26
C LYS A 63 -0.47 14.01 6.39
N LEU A 64 -0.42 12.75 5.95
CA LEU A 64 0.66 12.28 5.07
C LEU A 64 0.67 13.04 3.73
N ILE A 65 -0.50 13.22 3.12
CA ILE A 65 -0.65 14.01 1.88
C ILE A 65 -0.19 15.46 2.10
N GLU A 66 -0.59 16.10 3.20
CA GLU A 66 -0.17 17.46 3.53
C GLU A 66 1.34 17.58 3.74
N VAL A 67 1.97 16.59 4.36
CA VAL A 67 3.43 16.54 4.51
C VAL A 67 4.10 16.45 3.14
N LYS A 68 3.62 15.59 2.24
CA LYS A 68 4.17 15.47 0.88
C LYS A 68 4.04 16.78 0.10
N ILE A 69 2.88 17.43 0.13
CA ILE A 69 2.67 18.74 -0.50
C ILE A 69 3.67 19.78 0.03
N LYS A 70 3.91 19.81 1.35
CA LYS A 70 4.90 20.74 1.96
C LYS A 70 6.32 20.44 1.50
N LEU A 71 6.69 19.16 1.40
CA LEU A 71 8.01 18.75 0.88
C LEU A 71 8.20 19.14 -0.58
N ASP A 72 7.18 18.90 -1.41
CA ASP A 72 7.21 19.24 -2.84
C ASP A 72 7.32 20.76 -3.02
N ASN A 73 6.52 21.53 -2.28
CA ASN A 73 6.61 22.99 -2.30
C ASN A 73 7.98 23.50 -1.85
N GLN A 74 8.57 22.90 -0.81
CA GLN A 74 9.91 23.29 -0.36
C GLN A 74 10.97 22.96 -1.41
N MET A 75 10.84 21.82 -2.10
CA MET A 75 11.73 21.44 -3.19
C MET A 75 11.72 22.48 -4.33
N LEU A 76 10.55 23.04 -4.64
CA LEU A 76 10.43 24.10 -5.65
C LEU A 76 11.13 25.41 -5.26
N VAL A 77 11.29 25.65 -3.95
CA VAL A 77 11.99 26.84 -3.42
C VAL A 77 13.49 26.58 -3.34
N LEU A 78 13.89 25.46 -2.74
CA LEU A 78 15.28 25.08 -2.53
C LEU A 78 15.42 23.56 -2.36
N SER A 79 16.24 22.94 -3.20
CA SER A 79 16.64 21.54 -3.09
C SER A 79 17.70 21.34 -2.00
N ASP A 80 17.32 21.56 -0.74
CA ASP A 80 18.18 21.32 0.42
C ASP A 80 18.36 19.79 0.64
N PRO A 81 19.60 19.27 0.73
CA PRO A 81 19.88 17.87 1.06
C PRO A 81 19.17 17.36 2.33
N SER A 82 18.79 18.25 3.26
CA SER A 82 18.01 17.92 4.45
C SER A 82 16.60 17.38 4.14
N LEU A 83 16.10 17.59 2.92
CA LEU A 83 14.81 17.05 2.47
C LEU A 83 14.90 15.57 2.08
N ALA A 84 16.07 15.07 1.66
CA ALA A 84 16.23 13.69 1.19
C ALA A 84 15.78 12.63 2.23
N PRO A 85 16.13 12.75 3.53
CA PRO A 85 15.61 11.85 4.56
C PRO A 85 14.08 11.89 4.73
N LEU A 86 13.45 13.04 4.46
CA LEU A 86 12.00 13.20 4.56
C LEU A 86 11.29 12.50 3.40
N TYR A 87 11.77 12.71 2.17
CA TYR A 87 11.30 11.96 1.00
C TYR A 87 11.49 10.45 1.17
N TYR A 88 12.62 10.02 1.73
CA TYR A 88 12.88 8.59 1.95
C TYR A 88 11.87 7.96 2.91
N LYS A 89 11.59 8.65 4.03
CA LYS A 89 10.58 8.20 5.01
C LYS A 89 9.16 8.21 4.43
N ALA A 90 8.80 9.27 3.72
CA ALA A 90 7.50 9.39 3.06
C ALA A 90 7.31 8.27 2.02
N GLY A 91 8.31 8.01 1.18
CA GLY A 91 8.27 6.96 0.17
C GLY A 91 8.06 5.56 0.77
N TYR A 92 8.73 5.24 1.89
CA TYR A 92 8.48 3.98 2.60
C TYR A 92 7.09 3.90 3.21
N LEU A 93 6.57 5.01 3.74
CA LEU A 93 5.22 5.04 4.30
C LEU A 93 4.17 4.84 3.20
N TYR A 94 4.33 5.49 2.04
CA TYR A 94 3.48 5.26 0.86
C TYR A 94 3.59 3.82 0.36
N LYS A 95 4.80 3.25 0.31
CA LYS A 95 5.01 1.84 -0.07
C LYS A 95 4.29 0.88 0.87
N MET A 96 4.37 1.08 2.18
CA MET A 96 3.66 0.25 3.18
C MET A 96 2.13 0.39 3.07
N ARG A 97 1.64 1.43 2.38
CA ARG A 97 0.23 1.70 2.13
C ARG A 97 -0.25 1.25 0.76
N ASP A 98 0.59 0.54 -0.01
CA ASP A 98 0.36 0.18 -1.41
C ASP A 98 0.08 1.39 -2.33
N MET A 99 0.45 2.60 -1.90
CA MET A 99 0.42 3.82 -2.68
C MET A 99 1.69 3.89 -3.53
N ASN A 100 1.76 2.99 -4.50
CA ASN A 100 3.00 2.70 -5.22
C ASN A 100 3.49 3.89 -6.05
N GLN A 101 2.60 4.69 -6.63
CA GLN A 101 3.01 5.84 -7.43
C GLN A 101 3.68 6.91 -6.57
N GLU A 102 3.06 7.28 -5.46
CA GLU A 102 3.57 8.28 -4.52
C GLU A 102 4.89 7.82 -3.88
N ALA A 103 5.02 6.52 -3.63
CA ALA A 103 6.28 5.93 -3.19
C ALA A 103 7.38 6.05 -4.24
N VAL A 104 7.08 5.74 -5.51
CA VAL A 104 8.00 5.89 -6.64
C VAL A 104 8.43 7.35 -6.78
N ASP A 105 7.49 8.29 -6.78
CA ASP A 105 7.76 9.72 -6.93
C ASP A 105 8.72 10.22 -5.83
N CYS A 106 8.51 9.79 -4.57
CA CYS A 106 9.39 10.14 -3.46
C CYS A 106 10.82 9.62 -3.66
N PHE A 107 10.98 8.36 -4.08
CA PHE A 107 12.30 7.79 -4.27
C PHE A 107 13.00 8.34 -5.51
N GLN A 108 12.28 8.60 -6.60
CA GLN A 108 12.81 9.24 -7.81
C GLN A 108 13.30 10.65 -7.53
N THR A 109 12.55 11.42 -6.72
CA THR A 109 12.95 12.76 -6.29
C THR A 109 14.33 12.75 -5.61
N ILE A 110 14.64 11.70 -4.83
CA ILE A 110 15.98 11.52 -4.22
C ILE A 110 17.05 11.28 -5.27
N LEU A 111 16.76 10.48 -6.30
CA LEU A 111 17.74 10.20 -7.36
C LEU A 111 18.00 11.41 -8.25
N GLU A 112 16.98 12.23 -8.47
CA GLU A 112 17.03 13.39 -9.37
C GLU A 112 17.67 14.61 -8.70
N ASN A 113 17.38 14.85 -7.41
CA ASN A 113 17.77 16.08 -6.73
C ASN A 113 18.85 15.87 -5.67
N PHE A 114 19.05 14.63 -5.21
CA PHE A 114 19.90 14.30 -4.05
C PHE A 114 20.82 13.11 -4.35
N ALA A 115 21.30 13.00 -5.58
CA ALA A 115 22.12 11.89 -6.08
C ALA A 115 23.41 11.67 -5.24
N ASP A 116 23.99 12.75 -4.71
CA ASP A 116 25.24 12.71 -3.93
C ASP A 116 25.03 12.27 -2.48
N THR A 117 23.79 12.11 -2.03
CA THR A 117 23.48 11.68 -0.67
C THR A 117 23.61 10.16 -0.52
N ALA A 118 23.94 9.70 0.70
CA ALA A 118 23.93 8.28 1.04
C ALA A 118 22.54 7.60 0.92
N LEU A 119 21.48 8.39 0.66
CA LEU A 119 20.13 7.88 0.43
C LEU A 119 19.86 7.50 -1.02
N ALA A 120 20.60 8.02 -2.00
CA ALA A 120 20.38 7.69 -3.41
C ALA A 120 20.55 6.18 -3.70
N PRO A 121 21.58 5.47 -3.20
CA PRO A 121 21.67 4.02 -3.38
C PRO A 121 20.50 3.25 -2.73
N LYS A 122 20.00 3.74 -1.59
CA LYS A 122 18.86 3.14 -0.89
C LYS A 122 17.55 3.36 -1.64
N ALA A 123 17.35 4.56 -2.20
CA ALA A 123 16.22 4.89 -3.05
C ALA A 123 16.17 4.01 -4.31
N ARG A 124 17.32 3.77 -4.98
CA ARG A 124 17.40 2.81 -6.09
C ARG A 124 16.99 1.40 -5.67
N THR A 125 17.48 0.95 -4.51
CA THR A 125 17.13 -0.38 -3.98
C THR A 125 15.63 -0.49 -3.69
N ALA A 126 15.04 0.55 -3.11
CA ALA A 126 13.60 0.60 -2.87
C ALA A 126 12.80 0.52 -4.18
N LEU A 127 13.17 1.32 -5.18
CA LEU A 127 12.54 1.32 -6.51
C LEU A 127 12.66 -0.04 -7.23
N ARG A 128 13.83 -0.69 -7.16
CA ARG A 128 14.03 -2.05 -7.68
C ARG A 128 13.15 -3.07 -6.96
N SER A 129 13.02 -2.97 -5.64
CA SER A 129 12.13 -3.84 -4.86
C SER A 129 10.65 -3.67 -5.22
N MET A 130 10.30 -2.54 -5.87
CA MET A 130 8.96 -2.24 -6.38
C MET A 130 8.81 -2.60 -7.87
N GLY A 131 9.83 -3.22 -8.49
CA GLY A 131 9.81 -3.62 -9.90
C GLY A 131 10.15 -2.50 -10.89
N ILE A 132 10.58 -1.33 -10.41
CA ILE A 132 10.99 -0.22 -11.28
C ILE A 132 12.43 -0.43 -11.73
N GLN A 133 12.64 -0.47 -13.05
CA GLN A 133 13.98 -0.57 -13.64
C GLN A 133 14.66 0.80 -13.56
N ILE A 134 15.84 0.84 -12.93
CA ILE A 134 16.64 2.05 -12.80
C ILE A 134 18.08 1.75 -13.18
N ALA A 135 18.57 2.51 -14.16
CA ALA A 135 19.95 2.47 -14.60
C ALA A 135 20.89 2.82 -13.44
N ASP A 136 22.01 2.14 -13.35
CA ASP A 136 23.06 2.52 -12.41
C ASP A 136 23.67 3.87 -12.81
N PRO A 137 24.16 4.66 -11.84
CA PRO A 137 24.85 5.88 -12.17
C PRO A 137 26.10 5.51 -12.98
N VAL A 138 26.28 6.17 -14.12
CA VAL A 138 27.51 6.00 -14.91
C VAL A 138 28.65 6.48 -14.02
N LYS A 139 29.52 5.57 -13.58
CA LYS A 139 30.79 5.94 -12.99
C LYS A 139 31.61 6.58 -14.10
N LEU A 140 31.72 7.91 -14.08
CA LEU A 140 32.86 8.57 -14.71
C LEU A 140 34.07 8.12 -13.88
N SER A 141 34.84 7.18 -14.41
CA SER A 141 36.17 6.91 -13.87
C SER A 141 36.98 8.19 -14.02
N GLU A 142 37.44 8.75 -12.90
CA GLU A 142 38.48 9.77 -12.87
C GLU A 142 39.83 9.12 -13.22
N ASP A 143 39.92 8.51 -14.40
CA ASP A 143 41.15 7.91 -14.95
C ASP A 143 41.57 8.66 -16.23
N GLU A 144 41.80 9.96 -16.10
CA GLU A 144 42.57 10.83 -17.00
C GLU A 144 43.13 11.92 -16.04
N ASP A 145 44.40 12.01 -15.63
CA ASP A 145 45.65 11.86 -16.36
C ASP A 145 46.78 11.43 -15.41
N GLU A 146 47.29 10.21 -15.56
CA GLU A 146 48.71 9.90 -15.30
C GLU A 146 49.25 9.29 -16.60
N GLU A 147 49.41 10.10 -17.65
CA GLU A 147 50.32 9.78 -18.74
C GLU A 147 51.66 10.48 -18.51
N GLU A 148 52.68 9.66 -18.68
CA GLU A 148 54.10 9.78 -18.36
C GLU A 148 54.86 10.81 -19.24
N GLU A 149 56.01 11.23 -18.70
CA GLU A 149 57.18 11.93 -19.30
C GLU A 149 57.28 13.47 -19.22
#